data_AF-A0A2U8TVB2-F1
#
_entry.id   AF-A0A2U8TVB2-F1
#
_cell.length_a   1.000
_cell.length_b   1.000
_cell.length_c   1.000
_cell.angle_alpha   90.00
_cell.angle_beta   90.00
_cell.angle_gamma   90.00
#
_symmetry.space_group_name_H-M   'P 1'
#
loop_
_entity.id
_entity.type
_entity.pdbx_description
1 polymer ?
#
loop_
_entity_poly.entity_id
_entity_poly.type
_entity_poly.pdbx_seq_one_letter_code
_entity_poly.pdbx_strand_id
1 'polypeptide(L)'
;MGQHALIDQNGWANVALIQQNGQSLLGTIVQSGSNREAYILQQGSDLMAMITQQGSGNAASITQNGSHNRAQISQNGNNNDASINRAGTGLSSAVTQSGNGMSVSVKQYR
;
A
#
# COMPACT_ATOMS: atom_id res chain seq x y z
N MET A 1 17.46 -15.04 0.02
CA MET A 1 16.95 -13.70 0.41
C MET A 1 15.96 -13.28 -0.65
N GLY A 2 14.67 -13.35 -0.35
CA GLY A 2 13.60 -13.15 -1.32
C GLY A 2 13.04 -11.74 -1.24
N GLN A 3 12.92 -11.09 -2.37
CA GLN A 3 12.04 -9.94 -2.57
C GLN A 3 10.79 -10.48 -3.26
N HIS A 4 9.63 -10.35 -2.62
CA HIS A 4 8.37 -10.84 -3.15
C HIS A 4 7.43 -9.65 -3.38
N ALA A 5 7.09 -9.44 -4.65
CA ALA A 5 6.10 -8.48 -5.09
C ALA A 5 4.94 -9.26 -5.73
N LEU A 6 3.72 -9.08 -5.21
CA LEU A 6 2.50 -9.65 -5.78
C LEU A 6 1.55 -8.53 -6.15
N ILE A 7 1.11 -8.51 -7.41
CA ILE A 7 0.08 -7.62 -7.92
C ILE A 7 -1.06 -8.49 -8.45
N ASP A 8 -2.23 -8.38 -7.84
CA ASP A 8 -3.47 -9.00 -8.31
C ASP A 8 -4.46 -7.89 -8.67
N GLN A 9 -4.82 -7.80 -9.95
CA GLN A 9 -5.73 -6.80 -10.49
C GLN A 9 -6.89 -7.49 -11.21
N ASN A 10 -8.07 -7.42 -10.62
CA ASN A 10 -9.32 -7.84 -11.22
C ASN A 10 -10.16 -6.61 -11.61
N GLY A 11 -10.14 -6.24 -12.89
CA GLY A 11 -11.00 -5.21 -13.49
C GLY A 11 -10.28 -4.30 -14.51
N TRP A 12 -10.87 -3.15 -14.85
CA TRP A 12 -10.46 -2.32 -15.99
C TRP A 12 -9.67 -1.06 -15.56
N ALA A 13 -8.57 -0.76 -16.27
CA ALA A 13 -7.73 0.44 -16.06
C ALA A 13 -7.16 0.60 -14.63
N ASN A 14 -6.67 -0.49 -14.04
CA ASN A 14 -5.98 -0.45 -12.76
C ASN A 14 -4.46 -0.28 -12.98
N VAL A 15 -3.84 0.67 -12.28
CA VAL A 15 -2.39 0.85 -12.19
C VAL A 15 -1.94 0.35 -10.83
N ALA A 16 -0.96 -0.55 -10.84
CA ALA A 16 -0.31 -1.05 -9.63
C ALA A 16 1.19 -1.10 -9.85
N LEU A 17 1.96 -0.58 -8.90
CA LEU A 17 3.41 -0.63 -8.94
C LEU A 17 3.96 -0.97 -7.55
N ILE A 18 4.87 -1.95 -7.53
CA ILE A 18 5.63 -2.33 -6.33
C ILE A 18 7.10 -2.12 -6.65
N GLN A 19 7.74 -1.21 -5.93
CA GLN A 19 9.18 -1.01 -5.97
C GLN A 19 9.77 -1.36 -4.61
N GLN A 20 10.70 -2.31 -4.61
CA GLN A 20 11.31 -2.82 -3.40
C GLN A 20 12.83 -2.73 -3.58
N ASN A 21 13.53 -2.06 -2.65
CA ASN A 21 14.98 -1.92 -2.67
C ASN A 21 15.55 -2.33 -1.30
N GLY A 22 16.19 -3.50 -1.26
CA GLY A 22 16.82 -4.06 -0.06
C GLY A 22 16.50 -5.55 0.14
N GLN A 23 16.44 -6.03 1.38
CA GLN A 23 16.37 -7.46 1.70
C GLN A 23 15.08 -7.84 2.44
N SER A 24 14.53 -9.02 2.16
CA SER A 24 13.30 -9.54 2.81
C SER A 24 12.13 -8.56 2.72
N LEU A 25 11.88 -8.04 1.51
CA LEU A 25 10.78 -7.12 1.26
C LEU A 25 9.58 -7.88 0.72
N LEU A 26 8.42 -7.70 1.36
CA LEU A 26 7.16 -8.26 0.93
C LEU A 26 6.16 -7.13 0.62
N GLY A 27 5.71 -7.10 -0.63
CA GLY A 27 4.80 -6.11 -1.17
C GLY A 27 3.65 -6.82 -1.83
N THR A 28 2.43 -6.46 -1.48
CA THR A 28 1.22 -7.05 -2.07
C THR A 28 0.21 -5.98 -2.40
N ILE A 29 -0.25 -5.95 -3.65
CA ILE A 29 -1.34 -5.10 -4.12
C ILE A 29 -2.46 -6.01 -4.61
N VAL A 30 -3.67 -5.83 -4.09
CA VAL A 30 -4.89 -6.50 -4.52
C VAL A 30 -5.94 -5.45 -4.90
N GLN A 31 -6.37 -5.46 -6.14
CA GLN A 31 -7.34 -4.50 -6.68
C GLN A 31 -8.48 -5.25 -7.40
N SER A 32 -9.66 -5.35 -6.80
CA SER A 32 -10.90 -5.81 -7.46
C SER A 32 -11.90 -4.69 -7.85
N GLY A 33 -11.82 -4.10 -9.06
CA GLY A 33 -12.71 -3.05 -9.61
C GLY A 33 -12.08 -2.24 -10.75
N SER A 34 -12.52 -0.99 -11.01
CA SER A 34 -12.06 -0.16 -12.14
C SER A 34 -11.43 1.18 -11.76
N ASN A 35 -10.54 1.73 -12.60
CA ASN A 35 -9.86 3.03 -12.46
C ASN A 35 -9.18 3.21 -11.10
N ARG A 36 -8.06 2.51 -10.88
CA ARG A 36 -7.38 2.53 -9.58
C ARG A 36 -5.92 2.77 -9.70
N GLU A 37 -5.35 3.34 -8.65
CA GLU A 37 -3.92 3.52 -8.53
C GLU A 37 -3.44 2.98 -7.19
N ALA A 38 -2.46 2.08 -7.23
CA ALA A 38 -1.82 1.54 -6.03
C ALA A 38 -0.30 1.55 -6.19
N TYR A 39 0.40 2.17 -5.24
CA TYR A 39 1.86 2.26 -5.25
C TYR A 39 2.41 1.74 -3.93
N ILE A 40 3.36 0.80 -3.98
CA ILE A 40 4.15 0.38 -2.84
C ILE A 40 5.62 0.69 -3.13
N LEU A 41 6.24 1.48 -2.26
CA LEU A 41 7.68 1.75 -2.24
C LEU A 41 8.27 1.28 -0.91
N GLN A 42 9.19 0.32 -0.96
CA GLN A 42 9.88 -0.20 0.23
C GLN A 42 11.38 -0.07 0.05
N GLN A 43 12.06 0.57 1.01
CA GLN A 43 13.51 0.74 1.01
C GLN A 43 14.09 0.34 2.37
N GLY A 44 14.92 -0.71 2.41
CA GLY A 44 15.58 -1.20 3.62
C GLY A 44 15.46 -2.71 3.83
N SER A 45 15.22 -3.18 5.05
CA SER A 45 15.18 -4.63 5.33
C SER A 45 13.95 -5.07 6.15
N ASP A 46 13.42 -6.26 5.86
CA ASP A 46 12.28 -6.84 6.60
C ASP A 46 11.04 -5.91 6.62
N LEU A 47 10.68 -5.39 5.45
CA LEU A 47 9.51 -4.51 5.30
C LEU A 47 8.34 -5.29 4.71
N MET A 48 7.14 -5.04 5.24
CA MET A 48 5.91 -5.61 4.72
C MET A 48 4.86 -4.54 4.42
N ALA A 49 4.38 -4.51 3.18
CA ALA A 49 3.38 -3.57 2.68
C ALA A 49 2.25 -4.33 1.99
N MET A 50 1.00 -4.00 2.33
CA MET A 50 -0.18 -4.56 1.67
C MET A 50 -1.18 -3.45 1.32
N ILE A 51 -1.62 -3.39 0.07
CA ILE A 51 -2.72 -2.54 -0.38
C ILE A 51 -3.85 -3.44 -0.87
N THR A 52 -5.06 -3.20 -0.37
CA THR A 52 -6.29 -3.84 -0.85
C THR A 52 -7.30 -2.75 -1.20
N GLN A 53 -7.79 -2.75 -2.43
CA GLN A 53 -8.81 -1.80 -2.90
C GLN A 53 -10.03 -2.55 -3.43
N GLN A 54 -11.23 -2.06 -3.14
CA GLN A 54 -12.53 -2.54 -3.63
C GLN A 54 -13.44 -1.32 -3.97
N GLY A 55 -14.18 -1.33 -5.09
CA GLY A 55 -14.89 -0.16 -5.67
C GLY A 55 -14.26 0.46 -6.93
N SER A 56 -14.49 1.75 -7.20
CA SER A 56 -14.00 2.47 -8.39
C SER A 56 -13.34 3.80 -8.02
N GLY A 57 -12.26 4.19 -8.70
CA GLY A 57 -11.62 5.50 -8.49
C GLY A 57 -10.74 5.61 -7.24
N ASN A 58 -10.30 4.48 -6.66
CA ASN A 58 -9.50 4.51 -5.42
C ASN A 58 -8.01 4.69 -5.72
N ALA A 59 -7.35 5.53 -4.92
CA ALA A 59 -5.91 5.75 -4.92
C ALA A 59 -5.29 5.35 -3.57
N ALA A 60 -4.22 4.56 -3.61
CA ALA A 60 -3.50 4.11 -2.43
C ALA A 60 -1.98 4.17 -2.63
N SER A 61 -1.25 4.65 -1.63
CA SER A 61 0.22 4.67 -1.66
C SER A 61 0.83 4.30 -0.31
N ILE A 62 1.76 3.36 -0.31
CA ILE A 62 2.58 2.99 0.85
C ILE A 62 4.04 3.27 0.54
N THR A 63 4.67 4.11 1.35
CA THR A 63 6.13 4.32 1.36
C THR A 63 6.70 3.90 2.71
N GLN A 64 7.61 2.94 2.72
CA GLN A 64 8.33 2.48 3.90
C GLN A 64 9.84 2.59 3.71
N ASN A 65 10.50 3.30 4.61
CA ASN A 65 11.95 3.39 4.71
C ASN A 65 12.42 2.91 6.10
N GLY A 66 13.45 2.07 6.16
CA GLY A 66 14.06 1.59 7.41
C GLY A 66 14.00 0.07 7.54
N SER A 67 13.74 -0.46 8.72
CA SER A 67 13.65 -1.91 8.92
C SER A 67 12.51 -2.36 9.83
N HIS A 68 12.03 -3.60 9.63
CA HIS A 68 10.96 -4.20 10.44
C HIS A 68 9.65 -3.39 10.44
N ASN A 69 9.31 -2.68 9.36
CA ASN A 69 8.07 -1.90 9.29
C ASN A 69 6.95 -2.70 8.61
N ARG A 70 5.73 -2.55 9.14
CA ARG A 70 4.50 -3.09 8.54
C ARG A 70 3.52 -1.96 8.21
N ALA A 71 3.01 -1.97 6.99
CA ALA A 71 2.02 -1.01 6.50
C ALA A 71 0.91 -1.73 5.74
N GLN A 72 -0.33 -1.35 6.02
CA GLN A 72 -1.49 -1.92 5.34
C GLN A 72 -2.49 -0.81 5.00
N ILE A 73 -2.98 -0.78 3.76
CA ILE A 73 -4.09 0.05 3.32
C ILE A 73 -5.21 -0.87 2.85
N SER A 74 -6.43 -0.65 3.36
CA SER A 74 -7.66 -1.28 2.88
C SER A 74 -8.68 -0.19 2.54
N GLN A 75 -9.11 -0.11 1.29
CA GLN A 75 -10.11 0.84 0.83
C GLN A 75 -11.30 0.10 0.25
N ASN A 76 -12.48 0.30 0.82
CA ASN A 76 -13.75 -0.23 0.36
C ASN A 76 -14.72 0.92 0.06
N GLY A 77 -15.12 1.05 -1.21
CA GLY A 77 -16.00 2.11 -1.71
C GLY A 77 -15.36 2.86 -2.87
N ASN A 78 -15.94 3.99 -3.26
CA ASN A 78 -15.52 4.72 -4.46
C ASN A 78 -14.79 6.03 -4.12
N ASN A 79 -13.82 6.42 -4.94
CA ASN A 79 -13.08 7.68 -4.84
C ASN A 79 -12.38 7.89 -3.48
N ASN A 80 -11.82 6.82 -2.90
CA ASN A 80 -11.06 6.91 -1.65
C ASN A 80 -9.57 7.15 -1.94
N ASP A 81 -8.94 7.99 -1.14
CA ASP A 81 -7.50 8.29 -1.19
C ASP A 81 -6.84 7.91 0.15
N ALA A 82 -5.82 7.06 0.10
CA ALA A 82 -5.07 6.65 1.28
C ALA A 82 -3.56 6.70 1.03
N SER A 83 -2.82 7.33 1.95
CA SER A 83 -1.35 7.29 1.93
C SER A 83 -0.78 6.88 3.29
N ILE A 84 0.24 6.02 3.28
CA ILE A 84 1.08 5.70 4.44
C ILE A 84 2.51 6.06 4.09
N ASN A 85 3.14 6.95 4.87
CA ASN A 85 4.56 7.26 4.77
C ASN A 85 5.25 6.97 6.12
N ARG A 86 6.31 6.17 6.05
CA ARG A 86 7.03 5.61 7.20
C ARG A 86 8.52 5.75 7.03
N ALA A 87 9.18 6.30 8.05
CA ALA A 87 10.63 6.20 8.21
C ALA A 87 10.97 5.79 9.64
N GLY A 88 11.87 4.82 9.81
CA GLY A 88 12.34 4.35 11.11
C GLY A 88 12.29 2.82 11.26
N THR A 89 12.39 2.33 12.48
CA THR A 89 12.47 0.89 12.79
C THR A 89 11.28 0.43 13.63
N GLY A 90 10.64 -0.69 13.25
CA GLY A 90 9.60 -1.35 14.05
C GLY A 90 8.24 -0.62 14.10
N LEU A 91 7.86 0.08 13.03
CA LEU A 91 6.59 0.81 12.96
C LEU A 91 5.46 -0.02 12.34
N SER A 92 4.27 -0.01 12.94
CA SER A 92 3.07 -0.72 12.46
C SER A 92 1.85 0.20 12.37
N SER A 93 1.11 0.16 11.26
CA SER A 93 -0.20 0.82 11.10
C SER A 93 -0.97 0.20 9.96
N ALA A 94 -2.28 0.26 10.14
CA ALA A 94 -3.27 -0.05 9.15
C ALA A 94 -4.12 1.19 8.91
N VAL A 95 -4.40 1.49 7.65
CA VAL A 95 -5.44 2.41 7.23
C VAL A 95 -6.58 1.57 6.69
N THR A 96 -7.78 1.77 7.23
CA THR A 96 -9.01 1.19 6.68
C THR A 96 -9.99 2.31 6.38
N GLN A 97 -10.44 2.37 5.14
CA GLN A 97 -11.40 3.33 4.63
C GLN A 97 -12.61 2.55 4.13
N SER A 98 -13.79 2.77 4.72
CA SER A 98 -15.06 2.19 4.26
C SER A 98 -16.09 3.29 4.05
N GLY A 99 -16.48 3.53 2.79
CA GLY A 99 -17.29 4.69 2.38
C GLY A 99 -16.86 5.28 1.03
N ASN A 100 -17.45 6.39 0.61
CA ASN A 100 -17.08 7.08 -0.63
C ASN A 100 -16.40 8.41 -0.33
N GLY A 101 -15.36 8.77 -1.08
CA GLY A 101 -14.73 10.09 -1.00
C GLY A 101 -13.89 10.36 0.25
N MET A 102 -13.42 9.33 0.97
CA MET A 102 -12.59 9.54 2.14
C MET A 102 -11.12 9.76 1.76
N SER A 103 -10.45 10.68 2.44
CA SER A 103 -9.01 10.86 2.36
C SER A 103 -8.36 10.61 3.73
N VAL A 104 -7.33 9.77 3.78
CA VAL A 104 -6.57 9.47 5.00
C VAL A 104 -5.09 9.46 4.67
N SER A 105 -4.31 10.23 5.43
CA SER A 105 -2.85 10.20 5.36
C SER A 105 -2.27 9.83 6.72
N VAL A 106 -1.43 8.80 6.74
CA VAL A 106 -0.65 8.40 7.91
C VAL A 106 0.80 8.70 7.64
N LYS A 107 1.36 9.65 8.40
CA LYS A 107 2.80 9.90 8.43
C LYS A 107 3.32 9.53 9.80
N GLN A 108 4.29 8.62 9.86
CA GLN A 108 4.95 8.26 11.11
C GLN A 108 6.46 8.23 10.89
N TYR A 109 7.14 8.95 11.77
CA TYR A 109 8.59 9.07 11.83
C TYR A 109 9.02 8.62 13.23
N ARG A 110 10.05 7.78 13.31
CA ARG A 110 10.72 7.41 14.56
C ARG A 110 12.19 7.73 14.48
#